data_AF-A0A2W2JSB6-F1
#
_entry.id   AF-A0A2W2JSB6-F1
#
_cell.length_a   1.000
_cell.length_b   1.000
_cell.length_c   1.000
_cell.angle_alpha   90.00
_cell.angle_beta   90.00
_cell.angle_gamma   90.00
#
_symmetry.space_group_name_H-M   'P 1'
#
loop_
_entity.id
_entity.type
_entity.pdbx_description
1 polymer ?
#
loop_
_entity_poly.entity_id
_entity_poly.type
_entity_poly.pdbx_seq_one_letter_code
_entity_poly.pdbx_strand_id
1 'polypeptide(L)'
;TTPPPPWATFDALSAAVGLAVERARLTIESDAIGERVIAWGRRYKVDPITALDDGELTDARVAEYTDAKVAGYVAKYATKNAEGAGTVDRTLMCRPCAGRGYVRGPDGFHDRCADCDGTGQAEPIKALPVQQHVRQMICTAWALGHLPEFAHLKLWKWAHMLGFRGHFSTKSRAYSTTLGALRDVRRAWRLAQAEAAHARAGLPATDETTLVTASSWTYLASGYRPGEELLAAQVRHDIAHAQRIKSEGDPWL
;
A
#
# COMPACT_ATOMS: atom_id res chain seq x y z
N THR A 1 32.78 10.87 0.88
CA THR A 1 32.17 9.64 1.41
C THR A 1 33.28 8.69 1.80
N THR A 2 33.20 8.05 2.97
CA THR A 2 34.19 7.05 3.40
C THR A 2 33.89 5.73 2.71
N PRO A 3 34.88 5.03 2.12
CA PRO A 3 34.63 3.72 1.51
C PRO A 3 34.19 2.71 2.57
N PRO A 4 33.38 1.70 2.19
CA PRO A 4 33.02 0.63 3.11
C PRO A 4 34.29 -0.12 3.58
N PRO A 5 34.28 -0.71 4.78
CA PRO A 5 35.39 -1.52 5.26
C PRO A 5 35.68 -2.69 4.32
N PRO A 6 36.94 -3.14 4.15
CA PRO A 6 37.30 -4.24 3.24
C PRO A 6 36.60 -5.57 3.54
N TRP A 7 36.17 -5.78 4.79
CA TRP A 7 35.48 -6.98 5.23
C TRP A 7 33.99 -7.00 4.87
N ALA A 8 33.39 -5.85 4.52
CA ALA A 8 31.97 -5.73 4.21
C ALA A 8 31.69 -6.12 2.76
N THR A 9 32.05 -7.35 2.40
CA THR A 9 31.87 -7.90 1.06
C THR A 9 30.46 -8.48 0.86
N PHE A 10 30.08 -8.70 -0.40
CA PHE A 10 28.82 -9.38 -0.73
C PHE A 10 28.75 -10.79 -0.12
N ASP A 11 29.86 -11.53 -0.11
CA ASP A 11 29.90 -12.88 0.46
C ASP A 11 29.70 -12.85 1.97
N ALA A 12 30.33 -11.89 2.66
CA ALA A 12 30.14 -11.69 4.10
C ALA A 12 28.67 -11.38 4.43
N LEU A 13 28.04 -10.51 3.65
CA LEU A 13 26.60 -10.20 3.78
C LEU A 13 25.72 -11.41 3.47
N SER A 14 26.03 -12.18 2.44
CA SER A 14 25.26 -13.35 2.03
C SER A 14 25.31 -14.44 3.11
N ALA A 15 26.49 -14.68 3.70
CA ALA A 15 26.66 -15.58 4.82
C ALA A 15 25.89 -15.09 6.07
N ALA A 16 25.97 -13.80 6.38
CA ALA A 16 25.25 -13.21 7.51
C ALA A 16 23.72 -13.36 7.35
N VAL A 17 23.18 -13.14 6.14
CA VAL A 17 21.76 -13.35 5.84
C VAL A 17 21.37 -14.82 6.00
N GLY A 18 22.18 -15.75 5.51
CA GLY A 18 21.94 -17.19 5.70
C GLY A 18 21.82 -17.58 7.18
N LEU A 19 22.74 -17.10 8.01
CA LEU A 19 22.70 -17.31 9.47
C LEU A 19 21.46 -16.66 10.12
N ALA A 20 21.06 -15.48 9.64
CA ALA A 20 19.86 -14.80 10.15
C ALA A 20 18.58 -15.57 9.79
N VAL A 21 18.48 -16.11 8.57
CA VAL A 21 17.37 -16.96 8.12
C VAL A 21 17.23 -18.20 9.01
N GLU A 22 18.35 -18.83 9.35
CA GLU A 22 18.37 -19.99 10.25
C GLU A 22 17.94 -19.66 11.68
N ARG A 23 18.20 -18.43 12.16
CA ARG A 23 17.89 -18.01 13.53
C ARG A 23 16.52 -17.37 13.70
N ALA A 24 16.00 -16.71 12.67
CA ALA A 24 14.75 -15.98 12.77
C ALA A 24 13.56 -16.93 12.99
N ARG A 25 12.99 -16.87 14.18
CA ARG A 25 11.84 -17.63 14.65
C ARG A 25 10.90 -16.70 15.40
N LEU A 26 9.61 -16.83 15.15
CA LEU A 26 8.56 -16.10 15.85
C LEU A 26 7.56 -17.11 16.39
N THR A 27 7.47 -17.22 17.72
CA THR A 27 6.40 -17.99 18.35
C THR A 27 5.12 -17.14 18.33
N ILE A 28 4.05 -17.71 17.80
CA ILE A 28 2.71 -17.13 17.82
C ILE A 28 1.77 -18.06 18.59
N GLU A 29 0.83 -17.46 19.30
CA GLU A 29 -0.23 -18.16 20.01
C GLU A 29 -1.58 -17.62 19.57
N SER A 30 -2.52 -18.53 19.35
CA SER A 30 -3.90 -18.19 19.00
C SER A 30 -4.83 -19.33 19.38
N ASP A 31 -6.03 -18.99 19.88
CA ASP A 31 -7.05 -19.97 20.25
C ASP A 31 -7.46 -20.90 19.09
N ALA A 32 -7.35 -20.46 17.84
CA ALA A 32 -7.76 -21.23 16.67
C ALA A 32 -6.72 -22.27 16.20
N ILE A 33 -5.43 -22.01 16.42
CA ILE A 33 -4.33 -22.83 15.87
C ILE A 33 -3.33 -23.30 16.93
N GLY A 34 -3.50 -22.90 18.18
CA GLY A 34 -2.57 -23.15 19.28
C GLY A 34 -1.24 -22.43 19.12
N GLU A 35 -0.25 -22.85 19.89
CA GLU A 35 1.12 -22.36 19.76
C GLU A 35 1.77 -22.88 18.47
N ARG A 36 2.39 -21.97 17.71
CA ARG A 36 3.13 -22.29 16.48
C ARG A 36 4.39 -21.46 16.41
N VAL A 37 5.45 -22.06 15.86
CA VAL A 37 6.67 -21.33 15.51
C VAL A 37 6.66 -21.03 14.01
N ILE A 38 6.63 -19.74 13.68
CA ILE A 38 6.85 -19.24 12.32
C ILE A 38 8.35 -19.09 12.10
N ALA A 39 8.83 -19.61 10.97
CA ALA A 39 10.23 -19.58 10.58
C ALA A 39 10.35 -19.34 9.08
N TRP A 40 11.54 -18.95 8.62
CA TRP A 40 11.85 -19.01 7.20
C TRP A 40 11.82 -20.46 6.69
N GLY A 41 11.31 -20.64 5.47
CA GLY A 41 11.39 -21.92 4.77
C GLY A 41 12.79 -22.19 4.21
N ARG A 42 12.96 -23.32 3.51
CA ARG A 42 14.24 -23.72 2.88
C ARG A 42 14.72 -22.81 1.74
N ARG A 43 13.89 -21.87 1.30
CA ARG A 43 14.13 -21.07 0.10
C ARG A 43 14.31 -19.61 0.48
N TYR A 44 15.51 -19.10 0.28
CA TYR A 44 15.86 -17.69 0.36
C TYR A 44 16.84 -17.37 -0.78
N LYS A 45 16.90 -16.11 -1.19
CA LYS A 45 17.76 -15.65 -2.28
C LYS A 45 18.44 -14.35 -1.88
N VAL A 46 19.75 -14.27 -2.10
CA VAL A 46 20.55 -13.06 -1.91
C VAL A 46 21.22 -12.77 -3.25
N ASP A 47 20.95 -11.61 -3.82
CA ASP A 47 21.53 -11.18 -5.09
C ASP A 47 22.13 -9.79 -4.95
N PRO A 48 23.20 -9.47 -5.70
CA PRO A 48 23.64 -8.09 -5.87
C PRO A 48 22.55 -7.29 -6.57
N ILE A 49 22.44 -6.00 -6.23
CA ILE A 49 21.61 -5.08 -7.00
C ILE A 49 22.40 -4.69 -8.26
N THR A 50 22.04 -5.27 -9.41
CA THR A 50 22.45 -4.83 -10.75
C THR A 50 21.33 -3.97 -11.35
N ALA A 51 21.66 -3.03 -12.24
CA ALA A 51 20.79 -1.91 -12.63
C ALA A 51 19.32 -2.28 -12.92
N LEU A 52 18.40 -1.39 -12.51
CA LEU A 52 16.97 -1.48 -12.77
C LEU A 52 16.63 -0.65 -14.01
N ASP A 53 16.61 -1.19 -15.21
CA ASP A 53 15.79 -0.57 -16.26
C ASP A 53 14.40 -1.20 -16.23
N ASP A 54 13.39 -0.33 -16.10
CA ASP A 54 11.97 -0.61 -16.29
C ASP A 54 11.39 -1.84 -15.57
N GLY A 55 11.99 -2.19 -14.43
CA GLY A 55 11.55 -3.31 -13.60
C GLY A 55 12.09 -4.68 -14.03
N GLU A 56 13.01 -4.74 -14.99
CA GLU A 56 13.69 -5.95 -15.46
C GLU A 56 15.09 -6.04 -14.82
N LEU A 57 15.41 -7.20 -14.23
CA LEU A 57 16.79 -7.60 -13.95
C LEU A 57 17.29 -8.26 -15.23
N THR A 58 18.12 -7.56 -16.01
CA THR A 58 18.87 -8.23 -17.07
C THR A 58 20.22 -8.68 -16.51
N ASP A 59 20.64 -9.89 -16.90
CA ASP A 59 22.02 -10.37 -16.75
C ASP A 59 22.92 -9.51 -17.65
N ALA A 60 23.24 -8.31 -17.21
CA ALA A 60 24.18 -7.44 -17.88
C ALA A 60 25.24 -7.01 -16.88
N ARG A 61 26.40 -7.65 -17.00
CA ARG A 61 27.67 -7.14 -16.49
C ARG A 61 27.81 -5.70 -17.02
N VAL A 62 27.87 -4.74 -16.09
CA VAL A 62 28.10 -3.30 -16.33
C VAL A 62 26.90 -2.56 -16.97
N ALA A 63 25.82 -2.38 -16.21
CA ALA A 63 24.93 -1.25 -16.41
C ALA A 63 25.22 -0.20 -15.32
N GLU A 64 25.53 1.02 -15.75
CA GLU A 64 25.91 2.14 -14.90
C GLU A 64 24.82 2.41 -13.84
N TYR A 65 25.23 2.46 -12.57
CA TYR A 65 24.34 2.80 -11.47
C TYR A 65 23.88 4.24 -11.63
N THR A 66 22.58 4.47 -11.77
CA THR A 66 22.04 5.81 -11.49
C THR A 66 21.60 5.85 -10.03
N ASP A 67 22.01 6.88 -9.30
CA ASP A 67 21.60 7.11 -7.91
C ASP A 67 20.07 7.08 -7.75
N ALA A 68 19.35 7.51 -8.79
CA ALA A 68 17.89 7.45 -8.85
C ALA A 68 17.33 6.01 -8.80
N LYS A 69 17.96 5.03 -9.47
CA LYS A 69 17.52 3.62 -9.47
C LYS A 69 17.75 2.96 -8.11
N VAL A 70 18.93 3.21 -7.52
CA VAL A 70 19.24 2.73 -6.17
C VAL A 70 18.31 3.37 -5.14
N ALA A 71 18.09 4.69 -5.22
CA ALA A 71 17.14 5.39 -4.37
C ALA A 71 15.72 4.86 -4.52
N GLY A 72 15.26 4.59 -5.74
CA GLY A 72 13.95 3.98 -6.00
C GLY A 72 13.82 2.58 -5.41
N TYR A 73 14.86 1.76 -5.50
CA TYR A 73 14.90 0.44 -4.88
C TYR A 73 14.89 0.53 -3.36
N VAL A 74 15.74 1.36 -2.76
CA VAL A 74 15.79 1.57 -1.31
C VAL A 74 14.44 2.11 -0.80
N ALA A 75 13.86 3.11 -1.46
CA ALA A 75 12.55 3.65 -1.12
C ALA A 75 11.45 2.58 -1.18
N LYS A 76 11.47 1.74 -2.21
CA LYS A 76 10.57 0.58 -2.33
C LYS A 76 10.70 -0.34 -1.12
N TYR A 77 11.89 -0.78 -0.72
CA TYR A 77 12.02 -1.74 0.38
C TYR A 77 11.86 -1.12 1.77
N ALA A 78 12.28 0.13 1.96
CA ALA A 78 12.02 0.89 3.19
C ALA A 78 10.52 1.07 3.44
N THR A 79 9.72 1.17 2.38
CA THR A 79 8.26 1.23 2.47
C THR A 79 7.63 -0.16 2.68
N LYS A 80 8.23 -1.24 2.17
CA LYS A 80 7.64 -2.60 2.10
C LYS A 80 7.71 -3.48 3.35
N ASN A 81 8.26 -3.03 4.47
CA ASN A 81 8.31 -3.85 5.69
C ASN A 81 6.93 -3.97 6.37
N ALA A 82 6.46 -5.21 6.54
CA ALA A 82 5.15 -5.54 7.10
C ALA A 82 5.06 -5.49 8.63
N GLU A 83 6.18 -5.32 9.35
CA GLU A 83 6.20 -5.51 10.82
C GLU A 83 6.75 -4.33 11.65
N GLY A 84 6.87 -3.10 11.14
CA GLY A 84 7.37 -2.04 12.05
C GLY A 84 7.40 -0.60 11.60
N ALA A 85 7.25 -0.27 10.32
CA ALA A 85 6.95 1.10 9.96
C ALA A 85 5.46 1.32 10.24
N GLY A 86 5.12 1.63 11.49
CA GLY A 86 3.79 2.14 11.87
C GLY A 86 3.56 3.47 11.18
N THR A 87 3.37 3.46 9.86
CA THR A 87 2.92 4.62 9.09
C THR A 87 1.41 4.72 9.26
N VAL A 88 0.83 5.85 8.90
CA VAL A 88 -0.63 5.97 8.89
C VAL A 88 -1.21 5.38 7.61
N ASP A 89 -2.33 4.66 7.76
CA ASP A 89 -3.08 4.01 6.67
C ASP A 89 -3.98 4.97 5.87
N ARG A 90 -3.91 6.27 6.19
CA ARG A 90 -4.72 7.34 5.64
C ARG A 90 -3.87 8.45 5.06
N THR A 91 -4.43 9.19 4.10
CA THR A 91 -3.76 10.35 3.52
C THR A 91 -3.62 11.47 4.55
N LEU A 92 -2.45 12.11 4.58
CA LEU A 92 -2.15 13.28 5.40
C LEU A 92 -2.47 14.60 4.68
N MET A 93 -2.94 14.51 3.44
CA MET A 93 -3.29 15.63 2.59
C MET A 93 -4.64 16.22 2.98
N CYS A 94 -4.68 17.51 3.29
CA CYS A 94 -5.92 18.27 3.40
C CYS A 94 -6.69 18.15 2.08
N ARG A 95 -7.86 17.49 2.13
CA ARG A 95 -8.67 17.22 0.92
C ARG A 95 -9.17 18.50 0.24
N PRO A 96 -9.68 19.52 0.97
CA PRO A 96 -10.14 20.78 0.38
C PRO A 96 -9.11 21.49 -0.51
N CYS A 97 -7.87 21.65 -0.04
CA CYS A 97 -6.82 22.29 -0.84
C CYS A 97 -5.93 21.30 -1.62
N ALA A 98 -6.24 20.00 -1.58
CA ALA A 98 -5.42 18.91 -2.11
C ALA A 98 -3.93 19.00 -1.68
N GLY A 99 -3.69 19.43 -0.44
CA GLY A 99 -2.36 19.53 0.15
C GLY A 99 -1.63 20.84 -0.09
N ARG A 100 -2.17 21.77 -0.89
CA ARG A 100 -1.46 23.01 -1.29
C ARG A 100 -1.37 24.07 -0.18
N GLY A 101 -2.23 23.98 0.84
CA GLY A 101 -2.39 25.04 1.84
C GLY A 101 -3.22 26.23 1.38
N TYR A 102 -3.58 26.31 0.10
CA TYR A 102 -4.42 27.37 -0.43
C TYR A 102 -5.47 26.85 -1.40
N VAL A 103 -6.56 27.59 -1.51
CA VAL A 103 -7.60 27.44 -2.53
C VAL A 103 -7.54 28.61 -3.48
N ARG A 104 -8.02 28.43 -4.71
CA ARG A 104 -8.04 29.51 -5.69
C ARG A 104 -9.41 30.16 -5.67
N GLY A 105 -9.46 31.45 -5.29
CA GLY A 105 -10.68 32.23 -5.22
C GLY A 105 -11.26 32.52 -6.61
N PRO A 106 -12.52 33.03 -6.69
CA PRO A 106 -13.17 33.42 -7.94
C PRO A 106 -12.41 34.51 -8.70
N ASP A 107 -11.65 35.34 -7.98
CA ASP A 107 -10.76 36.39 -8.47
C ASP A 107 -9.40 35.86 -8.98
N GLY A 108 -9.16 34.55 -8.85
CA GLY A 108 -7.96 33.88 -9.30
C GLY A 108 -6.78 33.93 -8.32
N PHE A 109 -6.93 34.59 -7.17
CA PHE A 109 -5.88 34.68 -6.14
C PHE A 109 -5.83 33.42 -5.26
N HIS A 110 -4.69 33.22 -4.59
CA HIS A 110 -4.49 32.11 -3.66
C HIS A 110 -4.93 32.53 -2.25
N ASP A 111 -6.11 32.07 -1.85
CA ASP A 111 -6.61 32.25 -0.50
C ASP A 111 -6.10 31.14 0.41
N ARG A 112 -5.72 31.49 1.64
CA ARG A 112 -5.33 30.49 2.63
C ARG A 112 -6.49 29.52 2.85
N CYS A 113 -6.19 28.22 2.82
CA CYS A 113 -7.19 27.19 3.06
C CYS A 113 -7.63 27.23 4.53
N ALA A 114 -8.92 27.50 4.76
CA ALA A 114 -9.51 27.59 6.10
C ALA A 114 -9.44 26.26 6.86
N ASP A 115 -9.60 25.12 6.18
CA ASP A 115 -9.66 23.81 6.83
C ASP A 115 -8.34 23.34 7.43
N CYS A 116 -7.21 23.82 6.89
CA CYS A 116 -5.88 23.44 7.35
C CYS A 116 -5.02 24.64 7.79
N ASP A 117 -5.62 25.84 7.83
CA ASP A 117 -4.94 27.12 8.08
C ASP A 117 -3.61 27.26 7.33
N GLY A 118 -3.62 26.97 6.02
CA GLY A 118 -2.41 27.13 5.21
C GLY A 118 -1.42 25.96 5.24
N THR A 119 -1.58 25.00 6.15
CA THR A 119 -0.58 23.93 6.32
C THR A 119 -0.61 22.87 5.20
N GLY A 120 -1.74 22.74 4.51
CA GLY A 120 -2.00 21.66 3.56
C GLY A 120 -2.18 20.29 4.21
N GLN A 121 -2.04 20.17 5.52
CA GLN A 121 -2.09 18.91 6.25
C GLN A 121 -3.50 18.65 6.78
N ALA A 122 -3.98 17.41 6.67
CA ALA A 122 -5.25 16.99 7.28
C ALA A 122 -5.13 16.86 8.81
N GLU A 123 -3.93 16.54 9.29
CA GLU A 123 -3.56 16.51 10.69
C GLU A 123 -2.07 16.84 10.81
N PRO A 124 -1.59 17.41 11.93
CA PRO A 124 -0.19 17.79 12.07
C PRO A 124 0.74 16.56 12.00
N ILE A 125 1.66 16.52 11.04
CA ILE A 125 2.63 15.41 10.88
C ILE A 125 3.47 15.21 12.17
N LYS A 126 3.74 16.31 12.89
CA LYS A 126 4.46 16.30 14.17
C LYS A 126 3.71 15.55 15.29
N ALA A 127 2.40 15.39 15.18
CA ALA A 127 1.55 14.75 16.19
C ALA A 127 1.24 13.28 15.89
N LEU A 128 1.63 12.74 14.73
CA LEU A 128 1.33 11.35 14.35
C LEU A 128 1.89 10.34 15.37
N PRO A 129 1.18 9.26 15.71
CA PRO A 129 1.67 8.23 16.63
C PRO A 129 2.58 7.22 15.90
N VAL A 130 3.69 7.70 15.35
CA VAL A 130 4.64 6.91 14.53
C VAL A 130 6.06 7.04 15.07
N GLN A 131 6.91 6.05 14.76
CA GLN A 131 8.32 6.09 15.13
C GLN A 131 9.03 7.33 14.57
N GLN A 132 10.04 7.83 15.28
CA GLN A 132 10.76 9.06 14.93
C GLN A 132 11.32 9.03 13.49
N HIS A 133 11.96 7.93 13.11
CA HIS A 133 12.52 7.76 11.76
C HIS A 133 11.43 7.85 10.67
N VAL A 134 10.30 7.16 10.88
CA VAL A 134 9.15 7.18 9.96
C VAL A 134 8.59 8.60 9.83
N ARG A 135 8.42 9.32 10.94
CA ARG A 135 7.99 10.71 10.94
C ARG A 135 8.93 11.60 10.11
N GLN A 136 10.24 11.42 10.28
CA GLN A 136 11.24 12.18 9.54
C GLN A 136 11.13 11.94 8.03
N MET A 137 10.91 10.70 7.61
CA MET A 137 10.67 10.37 6.20
C MET A 137 9.38 11.01 5.66
N ILE A 138 8.28 10.96 6.42
CA ILE A 138 7.01 11.61 6.06
C ILE A 138 7.22 13.13 5.91
N CYS A 139 7.88 13.78 6.88
CA CYS A 139 8.21 15.20 6.82
C CYS A 139 9.05 15.55 5.60
N THR A 140 10.05 14.71 5.27
CA THR A 140 10.93 14.92 4.13
C THR A 140 10.15 14.79 2.81
N ALA A 141 9.35 13.74 2.65
CA ALA A 141 8.50 13.57 1.47
C ALA A 141 7.48 14.72 1.31
N TRP A 142 6.94 15.22 2.43
CA TRP A 142 6.04 16.37 2.43
C TRP A 142 6.72 17.64 1.95
N ALA A 143 7.89 17.96 2.51
CA ALA A 143 8.67 19.14 2.16
C ALA A 143 9.14 19.10 0.70
N LEU A 144 9.77 17.99 0.29
CA LEU A 144 10.22 17.79 -1.08
C LEU A 144 9.07 17.84 -2.08
N GLY A 145 7.90 17.32 -1.71
CA GLY A 145 6.72 17.38 -2.55
C GLY A 145 6.43 18.81 -3.00
N HIS A 146 6.53 19.79 -2.10
CA HIS A 146 6.13 21.18 -2.35
C HIS A 146 7.15 21.97 -3.18
N LEU A 147 8.28 21.36 -3.52
CA LEU A 147 9.28 21.97 -4.38
C LEU A 147 8.87 21.80 -5.86
N PRO A 148 8.87 22.88 -6.67
CA PRO A 148 8.46 22.82 -8.08
C PRO A 148 9.19 21.74 -8.90
N GLU A 149 10.48 21.53 -8.64
CA GLU A 149 11.31 20.52 -9.30
C GLU A 149 10.81 19.08 -9.10
N PHE A 150 10.12 18.81 -7.99
CA PHE A 150 9.60 17.48 -7.65
C PHE A 150 8.08 17.36 -7.80
N ALA A 151 7.40 18.37 -8.34
CA ALA A 151 5.94 18.40 -8.47
C ALA A 151 5.38 17.17 -9.22
N HIS A 152 6.11 16.67 -10.21
CA HIS A 152 5.73 15.48 -11.00
C HIS A 152 5.71 14.18 -10.17
N LEU A 153 6.50 14.10 -9.08
CA LEU A 153 6.57 12.92 -8.20
C LEU A 153 5.38 12.84 -7.24
N LYS A 154 4.70 13.97 -6.96
CA LYS A 154 3.53 14.06 -6.07
C LYS A 154 3.81 13.51 -4.66
N LEU A 155 5.00 13.77 -4.13
CA LEU A 155 5.47 13.17 -2.87
C LEU A 155 4.56 13.52 -1.67
N TRP A 156 4.07 14.77 -1.57
CA TRP A 156 3.17 15.16 -0.46
C TRP A 156 1.87 14.34 -0.44
N LYS A 157 1.35 13.95 -1.61
CA LYS A 157 0.12 13.16 -1.74
C LYS A 157 0.30 11.76 -1.15
N TRP A 158 1.52 11.23 -1.25
CA TRP A 158 1.91 9.89 -0.81
C TRP A 158 2.82 9.92 0.42
N ALA A 159 2.90 11.04 1.14
CA ALA A 159 3.79 11.17 2.29
C ALA A 159 3.52 10.11 3.37
N HIS A 160 2.24 9.75 3.58
CA HIS A 160 1.83 8.65 4.45
C HIS A 160 2.41 7.28 4.04
N MET A 161 2.67 7.07 2.75
CA MET A 161 3.37 5.90 2.19
C MET A 161 4.87 6.20 1.94
N LEU A 162 5.46 7.11 2.73
CA LEU A 162 6.85 7.57 2.64
C LEU A 162 7.25 8.07 1.24
N GLY A 163 6.30 8.66 0.51
CA GLY A 163 6.50 9.20 -0.84
C GLY A 163 6.38 8.18 -1.98
N PHE A 164 6.09 6.91 -1.69
CA PHE A 164 5.97 5.87 -2.71
C PHE A 164 4.51 5.65 -3.16
N ARG A 165 4.28 5.62 -4.48
CA ARG A 165 2.94 5.52 -5.10
C ARG A 165 2.47 4.08 -5.37
N GLY A 166 2.94 3.08 -4.62
CA GLY A 166 2.73 1.66 -4.96
C GLY A 166 2.34 0.75 -3.79
N HIS A 167 1.78 -0.41 -4.12
CA HIS A 167 1.38 -1.42 -3.13
C HIS A 167 2.59 -2.10 -2.48
N PHE A 168 2.47 -2.35 -1.18
CA PHE A 168 3.48 -3.00 -0.32
C PHE A 168 3.70 -4.50 -0.60
N SER A 169 3.07 -5.08 -1.63
CA SER A 169 3.28 -6.49 -1.96
C SER A 169 4.63 -6.68 -2.65
N THR A 170 5.60 -7.30 -1.97
CA THR A 170 6.82 -7.82 -2.59
C THR A 170 6.51 -9.13 -3.28
N LYS A 171 6.68 -9.15 -4.61
CA LYS A 171 6.75 -10.39 -5.38
C LYS A 171 8.22 -10.75 -5.56
N SER A 172 8.61 -11.92 -5.09
CA SER A 172 9.87 -12.55 -5.47
C SER A 172 9.71 -13.14 -6.87
N ARG A 173 10.59 -12.79 -7.82
CA ARG A 173 10.58 -13.41 -9.15
C ARG A 173 10.87 -14.92 -9.08
N ALA A 174 11.65 -15.36 -8.08
CA ALA A 174 12.05 -16.76 -7.92
C ALA A 174 10.98 -17.63 -7.23
N TYR A 175 10.17 -17.03 -6.36
CA TYR A 175 9.29 -17.80 -5.46
C TYR A 175 7.84 -17.34 -5.43
N SER A 176 7.50 -16.18 -5.99
CA SER A 176 6.11 -15.72 -6.05
C SER A 176 5.44 -16.23 -7.32
N THR A 177 4.23 -16.77 -7.16
CA THR A 177 3.32 -17.00 -8.28
C THR A 177 2.78 -15.67 -8.82
N THR A 178 2.30 -15.64 -10.06
CA THR A 178 1.77 -14.42 -10.66
C THR A 178 0.36 -14.12 -10.13
N LEU A 179 -0.03 -12.83 -10.12
CA LEU A 179 -1.43 -12.48 -9.83
C LEU A 179 -2.39 -13.06 -10.87
N GLY A 180 -1.92 -13.34 -12.09
CA GLY A 180 -2.69 -14.07 -13.11
C GLY A 180 -3.02 -15.47 -12.63
N ALA A 181 -2.00 -16.26 -12.29
CA ALA A 181 -2.17 -17.62 -11.79
C ALA A 181 -3.07 -17.69 -10.55
N LEU A 182 -2.95 -16.75 -9.59
CA LEU A 182 -3.85 -16.70 -8.44
C LEU A 182 -5.30 -16.37 -8.81
N ARG A 183 -5.52 -15.51 -9.82
CA ARG A 183 -6.87 -15.21 -10.33
C ARG A 183 -7.46 -16.40 -11.08
N ASP A 184 -6.65 -17.15 -11.81
CA ASP A 184 -7.11 -18.33 -12.55
C ASP A 184 -7.50 -19.46 -11.61
N VAL A 185 -6.70 -19.73 -10.58
CA VAL A 185 -7.07 -20.68 -9.51
C VAL A 185 -8.38 -20.24 -8.83
N ARG A 186 -8.54 -18.95 -8.54
CA ARG A 186 -9.78 -18.42 -7.95
C ARG A 186 -10.97 -18.54 -8.89
N ARG A 187 -10.77 -18.34 -10.20
CA ARG A 187 -11.80 -18.51 -11.23
C ARG A 187 -12.25 -19.97 -11.28
N ALA A 188 -11.31 -20.91 -11.38
CA ALA A 188 -11.60 -22.35 -11.40
C ALA A 188 -12.36 -22.79 -10.14
N TRP A 189 -11.93 -22.35 -8.96
CA TRP A 189 -12.64 -22.64 -7.72
C TRP A 189 -14.07 -22.08 -7.70
N ARG A 190 -14.28 -20.86 -8.21
CA ARG A 190 -15.62 -20.26 -8.32
C ARG A 190 -16.52 -21.00 -9.31
N LEU A 191 -15.98 -21.44 -10.44
CA LEU A 191 -16.70 -22.24 -11.43
C LEU A 191 -17.16 -23.56 -10.81
N ALA A 192 -16.24 -24.30 -10.18
CA ALA A 192 -16.58 -25.56 -9.49
C ALA A 192 -17.63 -25.37 -8.38
N GLN A 193 -17.55 -24.28 -7.62
CA GLN A 193 -18.57 -23.93 -6.62
C GLN A 193 -19.94 -23.63 -7.25
N ALA A 194 -19.97 -22.92 -8.38
CA ALA A 194 -21.19 -22.62 -9.11
C ALA A 194 -21.83 -23.90 -9.67
N GLU A 195 -21.04 -24.77 -10.30
CA GLU A 195 -21.48 -26.09 -10.80
C GLU A 195 -22.08 -26.94 -9.67
N ALA A 196 -21.41 -27.01 -8.52
CA ALA A 196 -21.92 -27.73 -7.35
C ALA A 196 -23.22 -27.11 -6.77
N ALA A 197 -23.42 -25.80 -6.91
CA ALA A 197 -24.66 -25.14 -6.55
C ALA A 197 -25.79 -25.44 -7.55
N HIS A 198 -25.49 -25.41 -8.86
CA HIS A 198 -26.42 -25.78 -9.93
C HIS A 198 -26.90 -27.23 -9.81
N ALA A 199 -25.99 -28.17 -9.56
CA ALA A 199 -26.31 -29.58 -9.34
C ALA A 199 -27.24 -29.77 -8.14
N ARG A 200 -26.97 -29.08 -7.02
CA ARG A 200 -27.85 -29.09 -5.83
C ARG A 200 -29.23 -28.50 -6.11
N ALA A 201 -29.31 -27.52 -7.01
CA ALA A 201 -30.56 -26.89 -7.43
C ALA A 201 -31.30 -27.66 -8.54
N GLY A 202 -30.76 -28.77 -9.04
CA GLY A 202 -31.35 -29.55 -10.14
C GLY A 202 -31.38 -28.81 -11.48
N LEU A 203 -30.54 -27.79 -11.64
CA LEU A 203 -30.45 -27.02 -12.88
C LEU A 203 -29.57 -27.76 -13.91
N PRO A 204 -29.91 -27.73 -15.21
CA PRO A 204 -29.10 -28.39 -16.23
C PRO A 204 -27.70 -27.77 -16.31
N ALA A 205 -26.72 -28.61 -16.65
CA ALA A 205 -25.35 -28.17 -16.86
C ALA A 205 -25.33 -27.13 -18.01
N THR A 206 -24.70 -25.98 -17.76
CA THR A 206 -24.44 -25.02 -18.82
C THR A 206 -23.33 -25.58 -19.69
N ASP A 207 -23.63 -25.91 -20.95
CA ASP A 207 -22.60 -26.24 -21.95
C ASP A 207 -21.53 -25.14 -21.99
N GLU A 208 -20.30 -25.49 -22.39
CA GLU A 208 -19.23 -24.54 -22.74
C GLU A 208 -19.61 -23.71 -23.98
N THR A 209 -20.69 -22.95 -23.89
CA THR A 209 -20.89 -21.83 -24.77
C THR A 209 -19.89 -20.80 -24.29
N THR A 210 -18.91 -20.52 -25.16
CA THR A 210 -18.13 -19.29 -25.10
C THR A 210 -19.14 -18.16 -24.98
N LEU A 211 -19.39 -17.69 -23.75
CA LEU A 211 -20.10 -16.46 -23.48
C LEU A 211 -19.25 -15.38 -24.11
N VAL A 212 -19.56 -15.04 -25.37
CA VAL A 212 -19.15 -13.79 -25.99
C VAL A 212 -19.76 -12.72 -25.12
N THR A 213 -19.01 -12.33 -24.09
CA THR A 213 -19.39 -11.25 -23.20
C THR A 213 -19.16 -9.99 -24.01
N ALA A 214 -20.13 -9.64 -24.85
CA ALA A 214 -20.24 -8.34 -25.46
C ALA A 214 -20.58 -7.35 -24.34
N SER A 215 -19.60 -7.05 -23.50
CA SER A 215 -19.74 -6.11 -22.41
C SER A 215 -19.67 -4.68 -22.96
N SER A 216 -20.75 -4.23 -23.59
CA SER A 216 -20.97 -2.80 -23.84
C SER A 216 -21.44 -2.17 -22.53
N TRP A 217 -20.48 -1.78 -21.69
CA TRP A 217 -20.80 -0.98 -20.51
C TRP A 217 -21.07 0.44 -20.94
N THR A 218 -22.34 0.85 -20.90
CA THR A 218 -22.71 2.26 -20.98
C THR A 218 -22.82 2.77 -19.56
N TYR A 219 -22.11 3.86 -19.28
CA TYR A 219 -22.25 4.55 -18.01
C TYR A 219 -23.69 5.04 -17.86
N LEU A 220 -24.42 4.47 -16.91
CA LEU A 220 -25.85 4.70 -16.75
C LEU A 220 -26.12 5.87 -15.79
N ALA A 221 -25.40 5.91 -14.66
CA ALA A 221 -25.33 7.03 -13.71
C ALA A 221 -24.31 6.71 -12.61
N SER A 222 -23.94 7.73 -11.82
CA SER A 222 -23.30 7.57 -10.51
C SER A 222 -24.18 8.24 -9.46
N GLY A 223 -24.47 7.54 -8.38
CA GLY A 223 -25.33 8.03 -7.31
C GLY A 223 -26.09 6.87 -6.68
N TYR A 224 -26.77 7.16 -5.58
CA TYR A 224 -27.66 6.21 -4.95
C TYR A 224 -28.99 6.18 -5.70
N ARG A 225 -29.57 5.01 -5.94
CA ARG A 225 -31.00 4.90 -6.27
C ARG A 225 -31.83 5.46 -5.10
N PRO A 226 -33.10 5.86 -5.30
CA PRO A 226 -33.92 6.41 -4.22
C PRO A 226 -33.96 5.55 -2.95
N GLY A 227 -33.96 4.22 -3.07
CA GLY A 227 -33.88 3.31 -1.92
C GLY A 227 -32.48 3.19 -1.30
N GLU A 228 -31.43 3.28 -2.10
CA GLU A 228 -30.04 3.26 -1.63
C GLU A 228 -29.66 4.57 -0.94
N GLU A 229 -30.33 5.68 -1.28
CA GLU A 229 -30.14 6.98 -0.65
C GLU A 229 -30.59 6.94 0.81
N LEU A 230 -31.70 6.25 1.09
CA LEU A 230 -32.19 5.99 2.45
C LEU A 230 -31.21 5.12 3.26
N LEU A 231 -30.69 4.05 2.65
CA LEU A 231 -29.67 3.21 3.30
C LEU A 231 -28.37 3.99 3.58
N ALA A 232 -27.92 4.79 2.62
CA ALA A 232 -26.75 5.64 2.79
C ALA A 232 -26.99 6.73 3.84
N ALA A 233 -28.21 7.28 3.94
CA ALA A 233 -28.59 8.22 4.98
C ALA A 233 -28.57 7.56 6.37
N GLN A 234 -29.06 6.33 6.48
CA GLN A 234 -28.99 5.57 7.74
C GLN A 234 -27.55 5.30 8.16
N VAL A 235 -26.70 4.84 7.23
CA VAL A 235 -25.27 4.61 7.52
C VAL A 235 -24.58 5.92 7.95
N ARG A 236 -24.88 7.05 7.30
CA ARG A 236 -24.36 8.37 7.73
C ARG A 236 -24.84 8.74 9.13
N HIS A 237 -26.11 8.47 9.45
CA HIS A 237 -26.68 8.70 10.78
C HIS A 237 -25.96 7.86 11.84
N ASP A 238 -25.79 6.56 11.60
CA ASP A 238 -25.14 5.63 12.54
C ASP A 238 -23.67 6.01 12.80
N ILE A 239 -22.93 6.41 11.75
CA ILE A 239 -21.56 6.90 11.88
C ILE A 239 -21.52 8.18 12.72
N ALA A 240 -22.39 9.15 12.45
CA ALA A 240 -22.45 10.40 13.20
C ALA A 240 -22.86 10.18 14.67
N HIS A 241 -23.71 9.19 14.93
CA HIS A 241 -24.11 8.79 16.28
C HIS A 241 -22.95 8.11 17.03
N ALA A 242 -22.27 7.15 16.40
CA ALA A 242 -21.09 6.51 16.96
C ALA A 242 -19.94 7.49 17.22
N GLN A 243 -19.79 8.52 16.39
CA GLN A 243 -18.82 9.61 16.60
C GLN A 243 -19.21 10.51 17.77
N ARG A 244 -20.50 10.83 17.94
CA ARG A 244 -21.01 11.59 19.10
C ARG A 244 -20.76 10.88 20.42
N ILE A 245 -21.09 9.57 20.49
CA ILE A 245 -20.81 8.74 21.66
C ILE A 245 -19.30 8.74 21.99
N LYS A 246 -18.44 8.67 20.98
CA LYS A 246 -16.98 8.75 21.18
C LYS A 246 -16.49 10.12 21.66
N SER A 247 -17.14 11.21 21.26
CA SER A 247 -16.72 12.57 21.64
C SER A 247 -17.26 13.02 22.99
N GLU A 248 -18.40 12.50 23.41
CA GLU A 248 -19.06 12.91 24.67
C GLU A 248 -18.56 12.12 25.89
N GLY A 249 -17.78 11.05 25.69
CA GLY A 249 -17.39 10.13 26.77
C GLY A 249 -18.60 9.34 27.29
N ASP A 250 -18.38 8.14 27.85
CA ASP A 250 -19.47 7.42 28.52
C ASP A 250 -20.05 8.31 29.64
N PRO A 251 -21.36 8.64 29.66
CA PRO A 251 -21.93 9.48 30.70
C PRO A 251 -21.97 8.81 32.08
N TRP A 252 -21.43 7.61 32.26
CA TRP A 252 -21.54 6.85 33.51
C TRP A 252 -20.32 5.97 33.77
N LEU A 253 -19.34 6.56 34.47
CA LEU A 253 -18.67 6.00 35.66
C LEU A 253 -18.12 7.15 36.51
#